data_AF-A0A0Q8I7D5-F1
#
_entry.id   AF-A0A0Q8I7D5-F1
#
_cell.length_a   1.000
_cell.length_b   1.000
_cell.length_c   1.000
_cell.angle_alpha   90.00
_cell.angle_beta   90.00
_cell.angle_gamma   90.00
#
_symmetry.space_group_name_H-M   'P 1'
#
loop_
_entity.id
_entity.type
_entity.pdbx_description
1 polymer ?
#
loop_
_entity_poly.entity_id
_entity_poly.type
_entity_poly.pdbx_seq_one_letter_code
_entity_poly.pdbx_strand_id
1 'polypeptide(L)'
;MLATAAREIPAHPTTEMPFGPEIAFTIFLGIPVLIGVFFAIRHLLTGRGPLLAVCLVGGGIACLFEPIVDTLGLCYIREGAHLTTFTSMGRDFPLFINFVYIWYVGGLAYLAYRIFSNGVTVKGLFQLYLMDVFINIWLESPGVLMGAYEYYGPQPMNLWGLPLWWVFVNPIMPLTAGALIYRLKPYLPGWRIALVIPFIPMADGIGNGAAAWPVWTALNLDAPLWVTHLAFLMTVGLALTCVWVLSFVVCRSEDEVTVKGKLAIVKAAVFGVPEGDVPPPEITIGSGPRTPAVV
;
A
#
# COMPACT_ATOMS: atom_id res chain seq x y z
N MET A 1 12.54 -29.44 27.18
CA MET A 1 11.67 -29.35 25.97
C MET A 1 10.24 -29.25 26.45
N LEU A 2 9.72 -28.04 26.64
CA LEU A 2 8.29 -27.84 26.81
C LEU A 2 7.72 -27.62 25.41
N ALA A 3 6.98 -28.61 24.92
CA ALA A 3 6.04 -28.38 23.84
C ALA A 3 4.92 -27.49 24.41
N THR A 4 5.18 -26.19 24.49
CA THR A 4 4.12 -25.20 24.68
C THR A 4 3.21 -25.33 23.46
N ALA A 5 1.95 -25.73 23.69
CA ALA A 5 0.89 -25.55 22.70
C ALA A 5 1.07 -24.16 22.07
N ALA A 6 1.02 -24.09 20.74
CA ALA A 6 1.09 -22.81 20.04
C ALA A 6 0.14 -21.85 20.76
N ARG A 7 0.66 -20.74 21.28
CA ARG A 7 -0.15 -19.75 21.99
C ARG A 7 -1.26 -19.33 21.04
N GLU A 8 -2.50 -19.37 21.50
CA GLU A 8 -3.64 -18.96 20.68
C GLU A 8 -3.42 -17.54 20.17
N ILE A 9 -3.94 -17.25 18.98
CA ILE A 9 -3.95 -15.89 18.43
C ILE A 9 -4.46 -14.95 19.52
N PRO A 10 -3.77 -13.83 19.82
CA PRO A 10 -4.21 -12.92 20.86
C PRO A 10 -5.68 -12.55 20.69
N ALA A 11 -6.46 -12.72 21.75
CA ALA A 11 -7.89 -12.39 21.72
C ALA A 11 -8.05 -10.91 21.39
N HIS A 12 -8.86 -10.62 20.37
CA HIS A 12 -9.17 -9.24 20.01
C HIS A 12 -10.30 -8.70 20.91
N PRO A 13 -10.42 -7.37 21.04
CA PRO A 13 -11.56 -6.72 21.69
C PRO A 13 -12.91 -7.11 21.05
N THR A 14 -14.04 -6.89 21.72
CA THR A 14 -15.41 -7.17 21.21
C THR A 14 -16.30 -5.93 21.35
N THR A 15 -15.72 -4.79 20.99
CA THR A 15 -16.38 -3.49 21.09
C THR A 15 -17.12 -3.19 19.80
N GLU A 16 -18.34 -2.70 19.92
CA GLU A 16 -19.22 -2.38 18.79
C GLU A 16 -18.76 -1.15 18.00
N MET A 17 -19.07 -1.16 16.70
CA MET A 17 -18.80 -0.08 15.76
C MET A 17 -19.67 1.15 16.07
N PRO A 18 -19.07 2.31 16.37
CA PRO A 18 -19.85 3.52 16.56
C PRO A 18 -20.38 4.04 15.21
N PHE A 19 -21.71 4.17 15.07
CA PHE A 19 -22.36 4.60 13.82
C PHE A 19 -21.80 5.91 13.24
N GLY A 20 -21.61 6.94 14.08
CA GLY A 20 -21.09 8.24 13.63
C GLY A 20 -19.70 8.13 12.97
N PRO A 21 -18.69 7.61 13.70
CA PRO A 21 -17.38 7.25 13.16
C PRO A 21 -17.42 6.38 11.89
N GLU A 22 -18.24 5.32 11.85
CA GLU A 22 -18.37 4.45 10.69
C GLU A 22 -18.76 5.23 9.43
N ILE A 23 -19.84 6.02 9.51
CA ILE A 23 -20.36 6.77 8.37
C ILE A 23 -19.40 7.89 7.97
N ALA A 24 -18.86 8.62 8.94
CA ALA A 24 -17.91 9.70 8.67
C ALA A 24 -16.66 9.18 7.95
N PHE A 25 -16.09 8.06 8.41
CA PHE A 25 -14.90 7.46 7.82
C PHE A 25 -15.19 6.82 6.45
N THR A 26 -16.38 6.22 6.28
CA THR A 26 -16.87 5.73 4.97
C THR A 26 -16.97 6.85 3.94
N ILE A 27 -17.51 8.01 4.30
CA ILE A 27 -17.59 9.17 3.39
C ILE A 27 -16.18 9.68 3.07
N PHE A 28 -15.34 9.83 4.10
CA PHE A 28 -13.96 10.31 3.95
C PHE A 28 -13.16 9.46 2.96
N LEU A 29 -13.17 8.13 3.13
CA LEU A 29 -12.45 7.19 2.26
C LEU A 29 -13.18 6.94 0.92
N GLY A 30 -14.49 7.18 0.87
CA GLY A 30 -15.29 7.05 -0.35
C GLY A 30 -15.03 8.16 -1.37
N ILE A 31 -14.66 9.37 -0.95
CA ILE A 31 -14.39 10.49 -1.86
C ILE A 31 -13.27 10.17 -2.87
N PRO A 32 -12.07 9.70 -2.46
CA PRO A 32 -11.04 9.25 -3.40
C PRO A 32 -11.50 8.15 -4.36
N VAL A 33 -12.33 7.20 -3.88
CA VAL A 33 -12.89 6.13 -4.72
C VAL A 33 -13.79 6.71 -5.81
N LEU A 34 -14.71 7.61 -5.46
CA LEU A 34 -15.60 8.26 -6.44
C LEU A 34 -14.81 9.03 -7.50
N ILE A 35 -13.77 9.76 -7.08
CA ILE A 35 -12.87 10.46 -8.01
C ILE A 35 -12.16 9.45 -8.93
N GLY A 36 -11.62 8.36 -8.37
CA GLY A 36 -10.97 7.30 -9.11
C GLY A 36 -11.89 6.65 -10.15
N VAL A 37 -13.11 6.28 -9.75
CA VAL A 37 -14.13 5.71 -10.63
C VAL A 37 -14.54 6.67 -11.73
N PHE A 38 -14.73 7.96 -11.41
CA PHE A 38 -15.00 8.98 -12.41
C PHE A 38 -13.89 9.05 -13.48
N PHE A 39 -12.62 9.08 -13.07
CA PHE A 39 -11.50 9.07 -14.02
C PHE A 39 -11.37 7.75 -14.77
N ALA A 40 -11.67 6.61 -14.14
CA ALA A 40 -11.68 5.31 -14.78
C ALA A 40 -12.71 5.25 -15.92
N ILE A 41 -13.95 5.68 -15.65
CA ILE A 41 -15.01 5.79 -16.65
C ILE A 41 -14.58 6.75 -17.76
N ARG A 42 -14.07 7.94 -17.40
CA ARG A 42 -13.58 8.90 -18.38
C ARG A 42 -12.47 8.31 -19.27
N HIS A 43 -11.55 7.53 -18.71
CA HIS A 43 -10.46 6.89 -19.49
C HIS A 43 -11.00 5.85 -20.47
N LEU A 44 -12.02 5.08 -20.08
CA LEU A 44 -12.72 4.15 -20.97
C LEU A 44 -13.43 4.90 -22.12
N LEU A 45 -14.17 5.96 -21.80
CA LEU A 45 -14.93 6.75 -22.78
C LEU A 45 -14.05 7.56 -23.74
N THR A 46 -12.85 7.97 -23.29
CA THR A 46 -11.90 8.76 -24.11
C THR A 46 -10.85 7.91 -24.81
N GLY A 47 -10.91 6.57 -24.71
CA GLY A 47 -9.96 5.67 -25.37
C GLY A 47 -8.56 5.61 -24.73
N ARG A 48 -8.37 6.15 -23.52
CA ARG A 48 -7.11 6.05 -22.75
C ARG A 48 -6.86 4.65 -22.18
N GLY A 49 -7.85 3.76 -22.25
CA GLY A 49 -7.75 2.35 -21.91
C GLY A 49 -8.23 2.00 -20.50
N PRO A 50 -8.32 0.70 -20.17
CA PRO A 50 -8.99 0.20 -18.97
C PRO A 50 -8.08 0.13 -17.72
N LEU A 51 -6.81 0.52 -17.83
CA LEU A 51 -5.80 0.22 -16.80
C LEU A 51 -6.20 0.74 -15.40
N LEU A 52 -6.68 1.98 -15.30
CA LEU A 52 -7.12 2.52 -14.01
C LEU A 52 -8.31 1.72 -13.45
N ALA A 53 -9.29 1.35 -14.29
CA ALA A 53 -10.44 0.57 -13.85
C ALA A 53 -10.01 -0.80 -13.28
N VAL A 54 -9.11 -1.51 -13.97
CA VAL A 54 -8.63 -2.82 -13.50
C VAL A 54 -7.77 -2.68 -12.23
N CYS A 55 -7.02 -1.59 -12.05
CA CYS A 55 -6.33 -1.32 -10.80
C CYS A 55 -7.30 -1.10 -9.63
N LEU A 56 -8.37 -0.33 -9.82
CA LEU A 56 -9.38 -0.10 -8.78
C LEU A 56 -10.11 -1.41 -8.40
N VAL A 57 -10.44 -2.25 -9.39
CA VAL A 57 -11.01 -3.59 -9.14
C VAL A 57 -10.01 -4.47 -8.38
N GLY A 58 -8.74 -4.48 -8.79
CA GLY A 58 -7.68 -5.21 -8.08
C GLY A 58 -7.52 -4.74 -6.64
N GLY A 59 -7.63 -3.42 -6.40
CA GLY A 59 -7.66 -2.85 -5.05
C GLY A 59 -8.83 -3.38 -4.23
N GLY A 60 -10.06 -3.36 -4.77
CA GLY A 60 -11.21 -3.93 -4.06
C GLY A 60 -11.08 -5.41 -3.70
N ILE A 61 -10.36 -6.19 -4.52
CA ILE A 61 -10.04 -7.59 -4.21
C ILE A 61 -8.91 -7.69 -3.18
N ALA A 62 -7.93 -6.78 -3.19
CA ALA A 62 -6.85 -6.74 -2.20
C ALA A 62 -7.36 -6.56 -0.76
N CYS A 63 -8.55 -5.98 -0.57
CA CYS A 63 -9.24 -5.93 0.71
C CYS A 63 -9.39 -7.31 1.39
N LEU A 64 -9.41 -8.40 0.63
CA LEU A 64 -9.44 -9.76 1.17
C LEU A 64 -8.16 -10.15 1.95
N PHE A 65 -7.10 -9.35 1.85
CA PHE A 65 -5.87 -9.51 2.64
C PHE A 65 -5.98 -8.87 4.03
N GLU A 66 -6.92 -7.95 4.22
CA GLU A 66 -7.13 -7.25 5.51
C GLU A 66 -7.24 -8.19 6.71
N PRO A 67 -8.05 -9.28 6.67
CA PRO A 67 -8.18 -10.17 7.82
C PRO A 67 -6.84 -10.80 8.27
N ILE A 68 -5.91 -11.00 7.32
CA ILE A 68 -4.60 -11.58 7.60
C ILE A 68 -3.73 -10.54 8.30
N VAL A 69 -3.62 -9.34 7.74
CA VAL A 69 -2.76 -8.29 8.29
C VAL A 69 -3.31 -7.78 9.62
N ASP A 70 -4.62 -7.67 9.78
CA ASP A 70 -5.25 -7.26 11.04
C ASP A 70 -4.98 -8.26 12.16
N THR A 71 -5.08 -9.55 11.84
CA THR A 71 -4.76 -10.62 12.78
C THR A 71 -3.29 -10.56 13.20
N LEU A 72 -2.37 -10.44 12.24
CA LEU A 72 -0.94 -10.48 12.51
C LEU A 72 -0.41 -9.20 13.16
N GLY A 73 -0.99 -8.06 12.80
CA GLY A 73 -0.61 -6.73 13.29
C GLY A 73 -1.41 -6.26 14.50
N LEU A 74 -2.29 -7.11 15.05
CA LEU A 74 -3.18 -6.80 16.17
C LEU A 74 -3.97 -5.49 15.95
N CYS A 75 -4.51 -5.35 14.75
CA CYS A 75 -5.52 -4.34 14.41
C CYS A 75 -6.90 -4.96 14.66
N TYR A 76 -7.80 -4.18 15.24
CA TYR A 76 -9.16 -4.59 15.48
C TYR A 76 -10.14 -3.54 14.95
N ILE A 77 -10.76 -3.86 13.83
CA ILE A 77 -11.96 -3.16 13.35
C ILE A 77 -13.13 -3.52 14.26
N ARG A 78 -13.87 -2.51 14.73
CA ARG A 78 -15.01 -2.71 15.63
C ARG A 78 -16.09 -3.58 14.97
N GLU A 79 -16.75 -4.42 15.74
CA GLU A 79 -17.75 -5.38 15.24
C GLU A 79 -19.15 -4.76 15.08
N GLY A 80 -20.03 -5.40 14.32
CA GLY A 80 -21.42 -4.95 14.21
C GLY A 80 -21.61 -3.67 13.38
N ALA A 81 -20.73 -3.42 12.41
CA ALA A 81 -20.86 -2.29 11.50
C ALA A 81 -22.17 -2.35 10.68
N HIS A 82 -22.76 -1.19 10.40
CA HIS A 82 -24.00 -1.09 9.64
C HIS A 82 -23.79 -1.39 8.14
N LEU A 83 -22.61 -1.07 7.62
CA LEU A 83 -22.20 -1.24 6.23
C LEU A 83 -21.14 -2.33 6.09
N THR A 84 -21.35 -3.49 6.74
CA THR A 84 -20.48 -4.66 6.59
C THR A 84 -20.47 -5.16 5.15
N THR A 85 -19.27 -5.39 4.61
CA THR A 85 -19.07 -5.88 3.25
C THR A 85 -18.78 -7.37 3.21
N PHE A 86 -17.98 -7.87 4.14
CA PHE A 86 -17.71 -9.29 4.31
C PHE A 86 -17.23 -9.58 5.73
N THR A 87 -17.21 -10.86 6.08
CA THR A 87 -16.72 -11.35 7.37
C THR A 87 -15.67 -12.43 7.12
N SER A 88 -14.54 -12.38 7.81
CA SER A 88 -13.49 -13.39 7.68
C SER A 88 -12.63 -13.44 8.93
N MET A 89 -12.09 -14.63 9.25
CA MET A 89 -11.24 -14.85 10.44
C MET A 89 -11.87 -14.31 11.75
N GLY A 90 -13.20 -14.44 11.89
CA GLY A 90 -13.95 -14.01 13.06
C GLY A 90 -14.17 -12.50 13.19
N ARG A 91 -13.96 -11.73 12.11
CA ARG A 91 -14.05 -10.26 12.11
C ARG A 91 -14.98 -9.74 11.02
N ASP A 92 -15.59 -8.59 11.29
CA ASP A 92 -16.45 -7.86 10.37
C ASP A 92 -15.67 -6.76 9.66
N PHE A 93 -15.81 -6.67 8.34
CA PHE A 93 -15.13 -5.66 7.53
C PHE A 93 -16.12 -4.66 6.93
N PRO A 94 -16.19 -3.43 7.44
CA PRO A 94 -17.08 -2.39 6.95
C PRO A 94 -16.62 -1.83 5.59
N LEU A 95 -17.55 -1.15 4.91
CA LEU A 95 -17.35 -0.60 3.58
C LEU A 95 -16.14 0.33 3.46
N PHE A 96 -15.82 1.08 4.52
CA PHE A 96 -14.67 1.99 4.50
C PHE A 96 -13.33 1.25 4.32
N ILE A 97 -13.21 0.00 4.80
CA ILE A 97 -12.02 -0.82 4.57
C ILE A 97 -11.89 -1.15 3.08
N ASN A 98 -12.98 -1.59 2.45
CA ASN A 98 -12.95 -1.86 1.01
C ASN A 98 -12.61 -0.59 0.21
N PHE A 99 -13.15 0.57 0.61
CA PHE A 99 -12.80 1.84 -0.02
C PHE A 99 -11.33 2.17 0.09
N VAL A 100 -10.70 2.05 1.27
CA VAL A 100 -9.26 2.34 1.39
C VAL A 100 -8.44 1.44 0.46
N TYR A 101 -8.76 0.15 0.36
CA TYR A 101 -8.04 -0.74 -0.54
C TYR A 101 -8.20 -0.41 -2.02
N ILE A 102 -9.41 -0.04 -2.46
CA ILE A 102 -9.68 0.35 -3.85
C ILE A 102 -8.77 1.50 -4.29
N TRP A 103 -8.69 2.56 -3.48
CA TRP A 103 -7.97 3.77 -3.90
C TRP A 103 -6.51 3.78 -3.43
N TYR A 104 -6.20 3.30 -2.23
CA TYR A 104 -4.84 3.30 -1.68
C TYR A 104 -4.00 2.24 -2.39
N VAL A 105 -4.40 0.97 -2.37
CA VAL A 105 -3.62 -0.08 -3.03
C VAL A 105 -3.81 -0.05 -4.53
N GLY A 106 -5.06 -0.02 -5.01
CA GLY A 106 -5.37 0.00 -6.45
C GLY A 106 -5.04 1.33 -7.12
N GLY A 107 -5.61 2.43 -6.62
CA GLY A 107 -5.43 3.77 -7.19
C GLY A 107 -3.99 4.27 -7.14
N LEU A 108 -3.29 4.13 -6.00
CA LEU A 108 -1.87 4.53 -5.93
C LEU A 108 -0.97 3.59 -6.73
N ALA A 109 -1.31 2.32 -6.93
CA ALA A 109 -0.58 1.47 -7.88
C ALA A 109 -0.61 2.01 -9.30
N TYR A 110 -1.79 2.46 -9.76
CA TYR A 110 -1.90 3.14 -11.05
C TYR A 110 -1.07 4.43 -11.09
N LEU A 111 -1.10 5.23 -10.03
CA LEU A 111 -0.33 6.48 -9.95
C LEU A 111 1.18 6.22 -9.95
N ALA A 112 1.65 5.24 -9.17
CA ALA A 112 3.04 4.80 -9.11
C ALA A 112 3.50 4.31 -10.48
N TYR A 113 2.71 3.46 -11.15
CA TYR A 113 2.96 3.06 -12.54
C TYR A 113 3.16 4.27 -13.45
N ARG A 114 2.27 5.28 -13.38
CA ARG A 114 2.37 6.49 -14.21
C ARG A 114 3.61 7.31 -13.90
N ILE A 115 3.99 7.43 -12.63
CA ILE A 115 5.23 8.11 -12.22
C ILE A 115 6.44 7.37 -12.79
N PHE A 116 6.48 6.04 -12.69
CA PHE A 116 7.58 5.22 -13.22
C PHE A 116 7.66 5.29 -14.76
N SER A 117 6.51 5.33 -15.44
CA SER A 117 6.42 5.56 -16.89
C SER A 117 6.89 6.93 -17.35
N ASN A 118 6.92 7.94 -16.47
CA ASN A 118 7.52 9.25 -16.78
C ASN A 118 9.00 9.34 -16.36
N GLY A 119 9.54 8.27 -15.78
CA GLY A 119 10.88 8.24 -15.19
C GLY A 119 10.90 8.80 -13.76
N VAL A 120 11.58 8.08 -12.88
CA VAL A 120 11.80 8.48 -11.49
C VAL A 120 13.27 8.25 -11.13
N THR A 121 13.87 9.16 -10.36
CA THR A 121 15.23 8.95 -9.83
C THR A 121 15.17 8.16 -8.53
N VAL A 122 16.29 7.59 -8.08
CA VAL A 122 16.35 6.94 -6.75
C VAL A 122 15.89 7.90 -5.64
N LYS A 123 16.40 9.13 -5.66
CA LYS A 123 15.95 10.19 -4.73
C LYS A 123 14.45 10.46 -4.84
N GLY A 124 13.91 10.52 -6.06
CA GLY A 124 12.49 10.71 -6.31
C GLY A 124 11.63 9.57 -5.77
N LEU A 125 12.10 8.32 -5.89
CA LEU A 125 11.40 7.14 -5.35
C LEU A 125 11.34 7.18 -3.81
N PHE A 126 12.45 7.47 -3.14
CA PHE A 126 12.45 7.63 -1.68
C PHE A 126 11.58 8.80 -1.22
N GLN A 127 11.51 9.89 -1.98
CA GLN A 127 10.61 11.00 -1.70
C GLN A 127 9.13 10.61 -1.90
N LEU A 128 8.83 9.82 -2.93
CA LEU A 128 7.49 9.29 -3.17
C LEU A 128 7.06 8.37 -2.02
N TYR A 129 7.93 7.46 -1.61
CA TYR A 129 7.73 6.60 -0.43
C TYR A 129 7.46 7.43 0.82
N LEU A 130 8.31 8.41 1.14
CA LEU A 130 8.14 9.24 2.33
C LEU A 130 6.84 10.08 2.27
N MET A 131 6.47 10.59 1.09
CA MET A 131 5.20 11.28 0.90
C MET A 131 4.01 10.35 1.19
N ASP A 132 4.08 9.10 0.74
CA ASP A 132 3.06 8.09 0.99
C ASP A 132 2.96 7.75 2.49
N VAL A 133 4.09 7.61 3.21
CA VAL A 133 4.10 7.45 4.68
C VAL A 133 3.28 8.55 5.36
N PHE A 134 3.46 9.81 4.96
CA PHE A 134 2.70 10.93 5.53
C PHE A 134 1.24 10.97 5.12
N ILE A 135 0.94 10.62 3.87
CA ILE A 135 -0.43 10.44 3.40
C ILE A 135 -1.12 9.39 4.27
N ASN A 136 -0.44 8.28 4.55
CA ASN A 136 -1.00 7.19 5.32
C ASN A 136 -1.29 7.57 6.78
N ILE A 137 -0.34 8.27 7.43
CA ILE A 137 -0.57 8.86 8.76
C ILE A 137 -1.84 9.72 8.77
N TRP A 138 -2.03 10.56 7.75
CA TRP A 138 -3.19 11.45 7.67
C TRP A 138 -4.51 10.72 7.42
N LEU A 139 -4.48 9.58 6.74
CA LEU A 139 -5.67 8.78 6.44
C LEU A 139 -6.09 7.88 7.58
N GLU A 140 -5.13 7.26 8.25
CA GLU A 140 -5.41 6.31 9.34
C GLU A 140 -5.79 7.05 10.63
N SER A 141 -5.15 8.19 10.91
CA SER A 141 -5.34 8.91 12.17
C SER A 141 -6.81 9.27 12.46
N PRO A 142 -7.63 9.79 11.53
CA PRO A 142 -9.04 10.04 11.79
C PRO A 142 -9.81 8.78 12.24
N GLY A 143 -9.58 7.63 11.60
CA GLY A 143 -10.28 6.39 11.93
C GLY A 143 -9.96 5.91 13.34
N VAL A 144 -8.68 5.91 13.71
CA VAL A 144 -8.22 5.57 15.06
C VAL A 144 -8.74 6.55 16.10
N LEU A 145 -8.61 7.86 15.85
CA LEU A 145 -9.01 8.91 16.81
C LEU A 145 -10.53 8.97 17.02
N MET A 146 -11.33 8.61 16.01
CA MET A 146 -12.78 8.48 16.14
C MET A 146 -13.22 7.14 16.74
N GLY A 147 -12.30 6.18 16.89
CA GLY A 147 -12.57 4.86 17.48
C GLY A 147 -13.20 3.84 16.53
N ALA A 148 -13.11 4.04 15.21
CA ALA A 148 -13.61 3.08 14.20
C ALA A 148 -12.83 1.75 14.22
N TYR A 149 -11.58 1.80 14.66
CA TYR A 149 -10.73 0.63 14.92
C TYR A 149 -9.65 1.00 15.93
N GLU A 150 -8.98 -0.02 16.48
CA GLU A 150 -7.87 0.18 17.41
C GLU A 150 -6.78 -0.87 17.22
N TYR A 151 -5.57 -0.51 17.66
CA TYR A 151 -4.45 -1.43 17.71
C TYR A 151 -4.21 -1.86 19.16
N TYR A 152 -4.27 -3.17 19.40
CA TYR A 152 -4.13 -3.76 20.73
C TYR A 152 -2.77 -4.46 20.89
N GLY A 153 -2.45 -4.85 22.12
CA GLY A 153 -1.17 -5.47 22.47
C GLY A 153 -0.01 -4.46 22.60
N PRO A 154 1.24 -4.96 22.73
CA PRO A 154 2.43 -4.15 22.98
C PRO A 154 2.95 -3.42 21.72
N GLN A 155 2.10 -2.59 21.12
CA GLN A 155 2.38 -1.89 19.86
C GLN A 155 3.56 -0.90 19.96
N PRO A 156 4.58 -1.01 19.10
CA PRO A 156 5.71 -0.11 19.14
C PRO A 156 5.39 1.24 18.49
N MET A 157 5.94 2.32 19.05
CA MET A 157 5.79 3.68 18.53
C MET A 157 4.32 4.09 18.33
N ASN A 158 3.43 3.61 19.22
CA ASN A 158 2.02 3.94 19.21
C ASN A 158 1.77 5.27 19.94
N LEU A 159 1.78 6.38 19.21
CA LEU A 159 1.80 7.73 19.80
C LEU A 159 0.40 8.26 20.17
N TRP A 160 -0.63 7.93 19.39
CA TRP A 160 -2.01 8.41 19.59
C TRP A 160 -3.06 7.33 19.30
N GLY A 161 -2.67 6.07 19.32
CA GLY A 161 -3.49 4.94 18.91
C GLY A 161 -3.01 4.31 17.60
N LEU A 162 -2.22 5.01 16.78
CA LEU A 162 -1.62 4.51 15.54
C LEU A 162 -0.16 4.06 15.72
N PRO A 163 0.16 2.75 15.60
CA PRO A 163 1.52 2.24 15.59
C PRO A 163 2.23 2.62 14.29
N LEU A 164 3.35 3.36 14.39
CA LEU A 164 4.00 3.91 13.20
C LEU A 164 4.66 2.86 12.28
N TRP A 165 4.75 1.59 12.66
CA TRP A 165 5.32 0.57 11.75
C TRP A 165 4.44 0.35 10.50
N TRP A 166 3.10 0.43 10.63
CA TRP A 166 2.16 0.26 9.53
C TRP A 166 2.42 1.26 8.41
N VAL A 167 2.57 2.54 8.77
CA VAL A 167 2.74 3.61 7.79
C VAL A 167 4.05 3.52 7.01
N PHE A 168 5.06 2.79 7.51
CA PHE A 168 6.29 2.49 6.76
C PHE A 168 6.15 1.26 5.85
N VAL A 169 5.31 0.30 6.19
CA VAL A 169 5.12 -0.92 5.38
C VAL A 169 4.12 -0.68 4.25
N ASN A 170 3.00 -0.04 4.56
CA ASN A 170 1.86 0.13 3.65
C ASN A 170 2.25 0.74 2.28
N PRO A 171 3.14 1.76 2.18
CA PRO A 171 3.58 2.28 0.88
C PRO A 171 4.26 1.27 -0.04
N ILE A 172 4.82 0.18 0.49
CA ILE A 172 5.47 -0.86 -0.32
C ILE A 172 4.45 -1.55 -1.23
N MET A 173 3.20 -1.66 -0.79
CA MET A 173 2.12 -2.36 -1.52
C MET A 173 1.82 -1.66 -2.87
N PRO A 174 1.41 -0.38 -2.92
CA PRO A 174 1.15 0.30 -4.19
C PRO A 174 2.41 0.54 -5.02
N LEU A 175 3.58 0.76 -4.40
CA LEU A 175 4.84 0.91 -5.14
C LEU A 175 5.23 -0.39 -5.86
N THR A 176 5.07 -1.54 -5.20
CA THR A 176 5.34 -2.86 -5.79
C THR A 176 4.33 -3.17 -6.89
N ALA A 177 3.04 -2.91 -6.66
CA ALA A 177 2.01 -3.08 -7.68
C ALA A 177 2.27 -2.19 -8.92
N GLY A 178 2.61 -0.92 -8.72
CA GLY A 178 3.01 0.00 -9.78
C GLY A 178 4.24 -0.48 -10.55
N ALA A 179 5.22 -1.06 -9.87
CA ALA A 179 6.41 -1.63 -10.51
C ALA A 179 6.09 -2.88 -11.34
N LEU A 180 5.22 -3.78 -10.84
CA LEU A 180 4.73 -4.93 -11.60
C LEU A 180 4.01 -4.49 -12.88
N ILE A 181 3.09 -3.53 -12.76
CA ILE A 181 2.37 -2.97 -13.91
C ILE A 181 3.36 -2.33 -14.88
N TYR A 182 4.29 -1.50 -14.39
CA TYR A 182 5.28 -0.81 -15.21
C TYR A 182 6.11 -1.77 -16.06
N ARG A 183 6.62 -2.84 -15.45
CA ARG A 183 7.47 -3.82 -16.13
C ARG A 183 6.69 -4.77 -17.04
N LEU A 184 5.48 -5.16 -16.63
CA LEU A 184 4.73 -6.21 -17.31
C LEU A 184 3.73 -5.68 -18.34
N LYS A 185 3.31 -4.41 -18.28
CA LYS A 185 2.33 -3.82 -19.22
C LYS A 185 2.62 -4.11 -20.70
N PRO A 186 3.87 -4.04 -21.21
CA PRO A 186 4.16 -4.37 -22.62
C PRO A 186 3.75 -5.79 -23.03
N TYR A 187 3.68 -6.72 -22.08
CA TYR A 187 3.31 -8.13 -22.28
C TYR A 187 1.82 -8.41 -22.04
N LEU A 188 1.02 -7.38 -21.72
CA LEU A 188 -0.40 -7.49 -21.40
C LEU A 188 -1.32 -6.84 -22.46
N PRO A 189 -1.17 -7.12 -23.77
CA PRO A 189 -2.07 -6.55 -24.78
C PRO A 189 -3.49 -7.13 -24.68
N GLY A 190 -4.48 -6.30 -25.03
CA GLY A 190 -5.88 -6.70 -25.08
C GLY A 190 -6.42 -7.15 -23.73
N TRP A 191 -7.08 -8.31 -23.68
CA TRP A 191 -7.71 -8.83 -22.47
C TRP A 191 -6.71 -9.15 -21.35
N ARG A 192 -5.44 -9.39 -21.68
CA ARG A 192 -4.39 -9.73 -20.70
C ARG A 192 -4.15 -8.61 -19.68
N ILE A 193 -4.56 -7.38 -19.98
CA ILE A 193 -4.54 -6.27 -19.00
C ILE A 193 -5.35 -6.59 -17.73
N ALA A 194 -6.32 -7.51 -17.81
CA ALA A 194 -7.05 -8.00 -16.65
C ALA A 194 -6.15 -8.74 -15.63
N LEU A 195 -4.97 -9.22 -16.02
CA LEU A 195 -4.00 -9.81 -15.09
C LEU A 195 -3.42 -8.80 -14.10
N VAL A 196 -3.63 -7.49 -14.32
CA VAL A 196 -3.32 -6.47 -13.31
C VAL A 196 -4.18 -6.65 -12.06
N ILE A 197 -5.41 -7.17 -12.19
CA ILE A 197 -6.32 -7.41 -11.05
C ILE A 197 -5.65 -8.26 -9.97
N PRO A 198 -5.12 -9.47 -10.26
CA PRO A 198 -4.40 -10.26 -9.25
C PRO A 198 -3.02 -9.71 -8.87
N PHE A 199 -2.38 -8.85 -9.68
CA PHE A 199 -1.10 -8.25 -9.29
C PHE A 199 -1.21 -7.36 -8.05
N ILE A 200 -2.34 -6.67 -7.88
CA ILE A 200 -2.58 -5.77 -6.73
C ILE A 200 -2.58 -6.53 -5.38
N PRO A 201 -3.42 -7.56 -5.14
CA PRO A 201 -3.35 -8.35 -3.91
C PRO A 201 -2.04 -9.12 -3.74
N MET A 202 -1.39 -9.53 -4.83
CA MET A 202 -0.05 -10.14 -4.74
C MET A 202 0.98 -9.14 -4.21
N ALA A 203 0.97 -7.91 -4.72
CA ALA A 203 1.87 -6.86 -4.27
C ALA A 203 1.65 -6.47 -2.81
N ASP A 204 0.39 -6.52 -2.35
CA ASP A 204 0.05 -6.37 -0.94
C ASP A 204 0.73 -7.45 -0.09
N GLY A 205 0.49 -8.72 -0.41
CA GLY A 205 1.12 -9.85 0.29
C GLY A 205 2.65 -9.81 0.25
N ILE A 206 3.24 -9.39 -0.88
CA ILE A 206 4.70 -9.18 -1.00
C ILE A 206 5.17 -8.09 -0.04
N GLY A 207 4.54 -6.91 -0.05
CA GLY A 207 4.97 -5.77 0.76
C GLY A 207 4.89 -6.06 2.25
N ASN A 208 3.72 -6.54 2.69
CA ASN A 208 3.47 -6.90 4.08
C ASN A 208 4.36 -8.07 4.53
N GLY A 209 4.41 -9.17 3.76
CA GLY A 209 5.23 -10.33 4.09
C GLY A 209 6.73 -10.05 4.12
N ALA A 210 7.24 -9.19 3.23
CA ALA A 210 8.66 -8.87 3.16
C ALA A 210 9.15 -7.98 4.31
N ALA A 211 8.30 -7.05 4.78
CA ALA A 211 8.72 -6.03 5.73
C ALA A 211 8.14 -6.19 7.15
N ALA A 212 6.88 -6.59 7.31
CA ALA A 212 6.17 -6.52 8.60
C ALA A 212 6.40 -7.73 9.52
N TRP A 213 6.94 -8.84 8.99
CA TRP A 213 7.10 -10.09 9.74
C TRP A 213 7.83 -9.94 11.09
N PRO A 214 8.84 -9.05 11.30
CA PRO A 214 9.47 -8.91 12.62
C PRO A 214 8.49 -8.40 13.68
N VAL A 215 7.69 -7.37 13.36
CA VAL A 215 6.70 -6.81 14.29
C VAL A 215 5.56 -7.78 14.51
N TRP A 216 5.04 -8.41 13.45
CA TRP A 216 4.02 -9.46 13.60
C TRP A 216 4.47 -10.56 14.53
N THR A 217 5.73 -11.02 14.39
CA THR A 217 6.30 -12.04 15.28
C THR A 217 6.37 -11.54 16.72
N ALA A 218 6.88 -10.33 16.95
CA ALA A 218 7.00 -9.77 18.29
C ALA A 218 5.65 -9.55 18.97
N LEU A 219 4.64 -9.09 18.23
CA LEU A 219 3.28 -8.88 18.71
C LEU A 219 2.59 -10.21 19.06
N ASN A 220 2.69 -11.21 18.18
CA ASN A 220 2.05 -12.52 18.40
C ASN A 220 2.79 -13.39 19.45
N LEU A 221 4.04 -13.07 19.78
CA LEU A 221 4.73 -13.60 20.95
C LEU A 221 4.32 -12.93 22.26
N ASP A 222 3.55 -11.83 22.19
CA ASP A 222 3.26 -10.95 23.34
C ASP A 222 4.59 -10.52 24.01
N ALA A 223 5.55 -10.13 23.17
CA ALA A 223 6.87 -9.76 23.62
C ALA A 223 6.82 -8.43 24.40
N PRO A 224 7.71 -8.22 25.38
CA PRO A 224 7.77 -6.95 26.11
C PRO A 224 8.07 -5.80 25.15
N LEU A 225 7.56 -4.61 25.47
CA LEU A 225 7.56 -3.44 24.59
C LEU A 225 8.94 -3.08 24.00
N TRP A 226 10.03 -3.31 24.71
CA TRP A 226 11.37 -3.06 24.17
C TRP A 226 11.72 -3.99 22.99
N VAL A 227 11.23 -5.23 22.98
CA VAL A 227 11.39 -6.16 21.84
C VAL A 227 10.57 -5.69 20.65
N THR A 228 9.34 -5.22 20.87
CA THR A 228 8.51 -4.72 19.77
C THR A 228 9.10 -3.44 19.18
N HIS A 229 9.76 -2.58 19.97
CA HIS A 229 10.53 -1.44 19.44
C HIS A 229 11.74 -1.87 18.61
N LEU A 230 12.46 -2.93 18.99
CA LEU A 230 13.53 -3.48 18.15
C LEU A 230 12.98 -4.06 16.84
N ALA A 231 11.86 -4.78 16.91
CA ALA A 231 11.16 -5.29 15.74
C ALA A 231 10.68 -4.17 14.81
N PHE A 232 10.23 -3.04 15.37
CA PHE A 232 9.90 -1.82 14.62
C PHE A 232 11.10 -1.32 13.82
N LEU A 233 12.29 -1.19 14.44
CA LEU A 233 13.50 -0.74 13.74
C LEU A 233 13.89 -1.69 12.60
N MET A 234 13.78 -3.01 12.82
CA MET A 234 14.00 -4.01 11.78
C MET A 234 13.00 -3.86 10.62
N THR A 235 11.72 -3.69 10.94
CA THR A 235 10.63 -3.51 9.95
C THR A 235 10.87 -2.26 9.09
N VAL A 236 11.25 -1.13 9.70
CA VAL A 236 11.62 0.08 8.97
C VAL A 236 12.83 -0.16 8.07
N GLY A 237 13.86 -0.87 8.55
CA GLY A 237 15.03 -1.24 7.76
C GLY A 237 14.69 -2.12 6.55
N LEU A 238 13.79 -3.09 6.73
CA LEU A 238 13.28 -3.94 5.66
C LEU A 238 12.43 -3.15 4.67
N ALA A 239 11.58 -2.23 5.13
CA ALA A 239 10.78 -1.36 4.26
C ALA A 239 11.68 -0.48 3.38
N LEU A 240 12.69 0.16 3.95
CA LEU A 240 13.68 0.93 3.19
C LEU A 240 14.48 0.07 2.22
N THR A 241 14.78 -1.18 2.59
CA THR A 241 15.42 -2.16 1.70
C THR A 241 14.51 -2.52 0.54
N CYS A 242 13.21 -2.69 0.75
CA CYS A 242 12.23 -2.91 -0.33
C CYS A 242 12.21 -1.73 -1.31
N VAL A 243 12.21 -0.49 -0.81
CA VAL A 243 12.28 0.73 -1.65
C VAL A 243 13.60 0.78 -2.42
N TRP A 244 14.71 0.42 -1.79
CA TRP A 244 16.01 0.31 -2.44
C TRP A 244 16.03 -0.75 -3.54
N VAL A 245 15.45 -1.94 -3.31
CA VAL A 245 15.30 -3.00 -4.32
C VAL A 245 14.46 -2.51 -5.50
N LEU A 246 13.31 -1.88 -5.22
CA LEU A 246 12.45 -1.30 -6.26
C LEU A 246 13.20 -0.27 -7.11
N SER A 247 14.17 0.45 -6.53
CA SER A 247 14.95 1.44 -7.26
C SER A 247 15.73 0.85 -8.45
N PHE A 248 16.19 -0.40 -8.36
CA PHE A 248 16.85 -1.08 -9.50
C PHE A 248 15.87 -1.47 -10.61
N VAL A 249 14.58 -1.55 -10.30
CA VAL A 249 13.54 -2.02 -11.22
C VAL A 249 12.92 -0.85 -11.97
N VAL A 250 12.73 0.30 -11.30
CA VAL A 250 11.92 1.41 -11.83
C VAL A 250 12.69 2.71 -12.05
N CYS A 251 13.84 2.92 -11.39
CA CYS A 251 14.52 4.22 -11.45
C CYS A 251 15.42 4.38 -12.68
N ARG A 252 15.69 5.64 -13.02
CA ARG A 252 16.55 6.09 -14.12
C ARG A 252 17.58 7.12 -13.67
N SER A 253 18.58 7.38 -14.53
CA SER A 253 19.50 8.50 -14.39
C SER A 253 18.76 9.83 -14.41
N GLU A 254 19.30 10.87 -13.77
CA GLU A 254 18.66 12.20 -13.76
C GLU A 254 18.47 12.79 -15.15
N ASP A 255 19.35 12.45 -16.10
CA ASP A 255 19.29 12.91 -17.49
C ASP A 255 18.15 12.28 -18.31
N GLU A 256 17.64 11.13 -17.86
CA GLU A 256 16.56 10.38 -18.55
C GLU A 256 15.17 10.70 -18.00
N VAL A 257 15.07 11.49 -16.92
CA VAL A 257 13.79 11.83 -16.29
C VAL A 257 13.19 13.07 -16.96
N THR A 258 12.06 12.88 -17.63
CA THR A 258 11.42 13.91 -18.47
C THR A 258 10.69 14.97 -17.65
N VAL A 259 10.16 14.62 -16.48
CA VAL A 259 9.38 15.53 -15.62
C VAL A 259 10.15 15.90 -14.36
N LYS A 260 10.53 17.18 -14.24
CA LYS A 260 11.25 17.72 -13.07
C LYS A 260 10.31 18.53 -12.17
N GLY A 261 10.43 18.32 -10.85
CA GLY A 261 9.70 19.06 -9.81
C GLY A 261 8.44 18.37 -9.29
N LYS A 262 8.19 18.48 -7.97
CA LYS A 262 7.13 17.72 -7.26
C LYS A 262 5.73 17.93 -7.83
N LEU A 263 5.34 19.20 -8.04
CA LEU A 263 4.01 19.54 -8.57
C LEU A 263 3.84 19.08 -10.03
N ALA A 264 4.93 19.13 -10.81
CA ALA A 264 4.92 18.67 -12.20
C ALA A 264 4.76 17.14 -12.27
N ILE A 265 5.42 16.38 -11.39
CA ILE A 265 5.29 14.92 -11.30
C ILE A 265 3.85 14.53 -10.96
N VAL A 266 3.25 15.16 -9.94
CA VAL A 266 1.85 14.88 -9.56
C VAL A 266 0.90 15.24 -10.70
N LYS A 267 1.09 16.41 -11.31
CA LYS A 267 0.26 16.85 -12.46
C LYS A 267 0.40 15.90 -13.65
N ALA A 268 1.62 15.46 -13.96
CA ALA A 268 1.92 14.51 -15.03
C ALA A 268 1.32 13.12 -14.76
N ALA A 269 1.35 12.67 -13.51
CA ALA A 269 0.81 11.37 -13.12
C ALA A 269 -0.73 11.36 -13.17
N VAL A 270 -1.38 12.46 -12.77
CA VAL A 270 -2.85 12.59 -12.77
C VAL A 270 -3.40 12.93 -14.15
N PHE A 271 -2.84 13.92 -14.85
CA PHE A 271 -3.40 14.45 -16.09
C PHE A 271 -2.71 13.92 -17.36
N GLY A 272 -1.52 13.33 -17.22
CA GLY A 272 -0.67 12.89 -18.34
C GLY A 272 0.35 13.92 -18.79
N VAL A 273 1.40 13.41 -19.43
CA VAL A 273 2.38 14.16 -20.21
C VAL A 273 1.97 14.07 -21.68
N PRO A 274 2.20 15.10 -22.53
CA PRO A 274 1.84 15.06 -23.94
C PRO A 274 2.53 13.95 -24.75
N GLU A 275 3.74 13.55 -24.33
CA GLU A 275 4.48 12.42 -24.89
C GLU A 275 4.07 11.14 -24.16
N GLY A 276 3.80 10.07 -24.91
CA GLY A 276 3.28 8.79 -24.37
C GLY A 276 4.21 8.09 -23.37
N ASP A 277 3.82 6.90 -22.92
CA ASP A 277 4.56 6.16 -21.89
C ASP A 277 6.03 5.90 -22.31
N VAL A 278 6.99 6.20 -21.43
CA VAL A 278 8.39 5.84 -21.66
C VAL A 278 8.59 4.35 -21.38
N PRO A 279 9.12 3.55 -22.33
CA PRO A 279 9.28 2.10 -22.17
C PRO A 279 10.27 1.79 -21.03
N PRO A 280 10.04 0.75 -20.19
CA PRO A 280 10.87 0.45 -19.02
C PRO A 280 12.38 0.39 -19.30
N PRO A 281 13.26 0.75 -18.34
CA PRO A 281 14.71 0.65 -18.54
C PRO A 281 15.11 -0.80 -18.86
N GLU A 282 16.06 -0.99 -19.77
CA GLU A 282 16.54 -2.32 -20.11
C GLU A 282 17.33 -2.89 -18.91
N ILE A 283 16.86 -4.02 -18.36
CA ILE A 283 17.58 -4.71 -17.28
C ILE A 283 18.55 -5.69 -17.96
N THR A 284 19.80 -5.29 -18.12
CA THR A 284 20.86 -6.21 -18.54
C THR A 284 21.33 -6.99 -17.31
N ILE A 285 21.00 -8.29 -17.28
CA ILE A 285 21.49 -9.20 -16.24
C ILE A 285 23.03 -9.21 -16.32
N GLY A 286 23.70 -8.56 -15.37
CA GLY A 286 25.17 -8.43 -15.34
C GLY A 286 25.70 -7.02 -15.04
N SER A 287 24.88 -5.97 -15.12
CA SER A 287 25.26 -4.64 -14.61
C SER A 287 24.85 -4.52 -13.14
N GLY A 288 25.80 -4.79 -12.25
CA GLY A 288 25.67 -4.47 -10.82
C GLY A 288 25.44 -2.97 -10.58
N PRO A 289 25.33 -2.54 -9.31
CA PRO A 289 25.05 -1.14 -8.98
C PRO A 289 26.01 -0.24 -9.75
N ARG A 290 25.46 0.73 -10.49
CA ARG A 290 26.24 1.77 -11.17
C ARG A 290 27.31 2.25 -10.20
N THR A 291 28.56 1.99 -10.54
CA THR A 291 29.73 2.35 -9.74
C THR A 291 29.59 3.82 -9.35
N PRO A 292 29.85 4.21 -8.09
CA PRO A 292 29.89 5.62 -7.75
C PRO A 292 30.89 6.29 -8.70
N ALA A 293 30.51 7.40 -9.31
CA ALA A 293 31.40 8.20 -10.12
C ALA A 293 32.69 8.44 -9.30
N VAL A 294 33.80 7.94 -9.82
CA VAL A 294 35.12 8.18 -9.25
C VAL A 294 35.38 9.68 -9.38
N VAL A 295 35.52 10.36 -8.24
CA VAL A 295 36.11 11.69 -8.13
C VAL A 295 37.62 11.55 -8.17
#